data_AF-A0A1B8CV50-F1
#
_entry.id   AF-A0A1B8CV50-F1
#
_cell.length_a   1.000
_cell.length_b   1.000
_cell.length_c   1.000
_cell.angle_alpha   90.00
_cell.angle_beta   90.00
_cell.angle_gamma   90.00
#
_symmetry.space_group_name_H-M   'P 1'
#
loop_
_entity.id
_entity.type
_entity.pdbx_description
1 polymer ?
#
loop_
_entity_poly.entity_id
_entity_poly.type
_entity_poly.pdbx_seq_one_letter_code
_entity_poly.pdbx_strand_id
1 'polypeptide(L)'
;MFGQSSNKSAGRSSSARASKSMYAATTSAEKRAHREATSLETFYRNSQNVYAEVVTVRVVVHTLGSASTHDGRSGNHWSIFLILAGEKPASVRLNMNGDGLDYSGHLEVSDKTFRLTTSGIEYFDYPVVPRKTVDDFCRLLISMGRLNYQMTGTGNGCRYWVWIVFNDMLRYQHIALSDYSDVANKFYQRLQLKYHQVRPQVVETTQSEMEVGQFGS
;
A
#
# COMPACT_ATOMS: atom_id res chain seq x y z
N MET A 1 -60.17 18.85 -24.17
CA MET A 1 -59.19 19.41 -25.12
C MET A 1 -57.82 18.97 -24.67
N PHE A 2 -57.19 18.10 -25.45
CA PHE A 2 -55.82 17.65 -25.24
C PHE A 2 -54.85 18.68 -25.84
N GLY A 3 -53.88 19.13 -25.07
CA GLY A 3 -52.76 19.95 -25.54
C GLY A 3 -51.45 19.23 -25.28
N GLN A 4 -50.91 18.60 -26.32
CA GLN A 4 -49.55 18.05 -26.36
C GLN A 4 -48.53 19.19 -26.39
N SER A 5 -47.41 19.01 -25.69
CA SER A 5 -46.12 19.55 -26.13
C SER A 5 -44.99 18.66 -25.64
N SER A 6 -44.32 18.09 -26.64
CA SER A 6 -43.22 17.16 -26.62
C SER A 6 -41.86 17.84 -26.53
N ASN A 7 -40.84 17.01 -26.21
CA ASN A 7 -39.41 17.15 -26.52
C ASN A 7 -38.61 18.08 -25.57
N LYS A 8 -37.38 17.77 -25.13
CA LYS A 8 -36.40 16.77 -25.59
C LYS A 8 -35.39 16.56 -24.45
N SER A 9 -35.06 15.29 -24.20
CA SER A 9 -33.93 14.86 -23.38
C SER A 9 -32.61 15.32 -23.99
N ALA A 10 -31.84 16.14 -23.26
CA ALA A 10 -30.43 16.37 -23.54
C ALA A 10 -29.60 15.61 -22.51
N GLY A 11 -29.18 14.41 -22.90
CA GLY A 11 -28.17 13.64 -22.19
C GLY A 11 -26.86 14.42 -22.19
N ARG A 12 -26.47 14.94 -21.02
CA ARG A 12 -25.10 15.36 -20.78
C ARG A 12 -24.28 14.12 -20.45
N SER A 13 -23.72 13.53 -21.50
CA SER A 13 -22.55 12.67 -21.43
C SER A 13 -21.38 13.49 -20.88
N SER A 14 -21.23 13.54 -19.55
CA SER A 14 -19.98 13.96 -18.94
C SER A 14 -19.00 12.79 -19.08
N SER A 15 -18.11 12.89 -20.07
CA SER A 15 -16.97 11.99 -20.21
C SER A 15 -16.15 12.02 -18.92
N ALA A 16 -16.19 10.91 -18.18
CA ALA A 16 -15.35 10.69 -17.02
C ALA A 16 -13.88 10.75 -17.48
N ARG A 17 -13.19 11.82 -17.09
CA ARG A 17 -11.76 11.99 -17.35
C ARG A 17 -11.03 11.06 -16.38
N ALA A 18 -10.78 9.83 -16.83
CA ALA A 18 -9.97 8.85 -16.11
C ALA A 18 -8.63 9.48 -15.72
N SER A 19 -8.35 9.53 -14.42
CA SER A 19 -7.05 9.92 -13.90
C SER A 19 -6.05 8.84 -14.28
N LYS A 20 -5.08 9.22 -15.12
CA LYS A 20 -3.89 8.43 -15.42
C LYS A 20 -3.23 8.01 -14.11
N SER A 21 -3.10 6.70 -13.91
CA SER A 21 -2.07 6.13 -13.03
C SER A 21 -0.76 6.91 -13.24
N MET A 22 0.01 7.18 -12.19
CA MET A 22 1.34 7.81 -12.31
C MET A 22 2.23 7.05 -13.31
N TYR A 23 1.92 5.76 -13.56
CA TYR A 23 2.55 4.88 -14.55
C TYR A 23 1.88 4.86 -15.93
N ALA A 24 0.75 5.53 -16.14
CA ALA A 24 0.07 5.58 -17.44
C ALA A 24 0.72 6.57 -18.42
N ALA A 25 1.72 7.34 -17.97
CA ALA A 25 2.47 8.28 -18.81
C ALA A 25 3.93 7.87 -19.06
N THR A 26 4.40 6.78 -18.44
CA THR A 26 5.79 6.30 -18.57
C THR A 26 5.89 5.15 -19.55
N THR A 27 6.96 5.12 -20.33
CA THR A 27 7.31 4.03 -21.25
C THR A 27 7.57 2.72 -20.50
N SER A 28 7.45 1.59 -21.20
CA SER A 28 7.78 0.28 -20.61
C SER A 28 9.24 0.19 -20.15
N ALA A 29 10.16 0.92 -20.80
CA ALA A 29 11.57 0.98 -20.41
C ALA A 29 11.75 1.71 -19.07
N GLU A 30 11.12 2.88 -18.88
CA GLU A 30 11.16 3.63 -17.63
C GLU A 30 10.57 2.82 -16.47
N LYS A 31 9.46 2.11 -16.70
CA LYS A 31 8.86 1.22 -15.70
C LYS A 31 9.81 0.10 -15.27
N ARG A 32 10.47 -0.57 -16.24
CA ARG A 32 11.45 -1.63 -15.94
C ARG A 32 12.65 -1.08 -15.17
N ALA A 33 13.17 0.07 -15.56
CA ALA A 33 14.27 0.73 -14.86
C ALA A 33 13.89 1.09 -13.42
N HIS A 34 12.68 1.60 -13.19
CA HIS A 34 12.16 1.84 -11.84
C HIS A 34 12.02 0.54 -11.04
N ARG A 35 11.51 -0.53 -11.66
CA ARG A 35 11.38 -1.86 -11.05
C ARG A 35 12.73 -2.38 -10.56
N GLU A 36 13.74 -2.28 -11.40
CA GLU A 36 15.12 -2.66 -11.07
C GLU A 36 15.72 -1.77 -9.98
N ALA A 37 15.56 -0.46 -10.07
CA ALA A 37 16.14 0.50 -9.13
C ALA A 37 15.55 0.40 -7.71
N THR A 38 14.33 -0.10 -7.58
CA THR A 38 13.62 -0.24 -6.29
C THR A 38 13.46 -1.69 -5.85
N SER A 39 14.04 -2.64 -6.59
CA SER A 39 13.98 -4.06 -6.26
C SER A 39 14.64 -4.36 -4.93
N LEU A 40 14.25 -5.47 -4.31
CA LEU A 40 14.87 -5.96 -3.09
C LEU A 40 16.37 -6.25 -3.29
N GLU A 41 16.78 -6.74 -4.46
CA GLU A 41 18.19 -6.98 -4.79
C GLU A 41 18.99 -5.67 -4.79
N THR A 42 18.48 -4.64 -5.47
CA THR A 42 19.11 -3.32 -5.50
C THR A 42 19.16 -2.70 -4.10
N PHE A 43 18.10 -2.90 -3.31
CA PHE A 43 18.09 -2.48 -1.92
C PHE A 43 19.21 -3.14 -1.11
N TYR A 44 19.37 -4.47 -1.18
CA TYR A 44 20.45 -5.17 -0.47
C TYR A 44 21.85 -4.70 -0.86
N ARG A 45 22.05 -4.35 -2.14
CA ARG A 45 23.34 -3.87 -2.65
C ARG A 45 23.68 -2.45 -2.19
N ASN A 46 22.67 -1.58 -2.08
CA ASN A 46 22.89 -0.13 -1.95
C ASN A 46 22.51 0.44 -0.58
N SER A 47 21.64 -0.23 0.17
CA SER A 47 21.12 0.31 1.43
C SER A 47 22.12 0.17 2.56
N GLN A 48 22.22 1.22 3.37
CA GLN A 48 22.97 1.19 4.63
C GLN A 48 22.13 0.66 5.79
N ASN A 49 20.83 0.47 5.60
CA ASN A 49 19.88 0.12 6.67
C ASN A 49 19.49 -1.36 6.69
N VAL A 50 20.08 -2.21 5.85
CA VAL A 50 19.79 -3.65 5.79
C VAL A 50 19.83 -4.30 7.17
N TYR A 51 20.83 -3.97 7.98
CA TYR A 51 21.00 -4.51 9.33
C TYR A 51 20.57 -3.56 10.45
N ALA A 52 19.92 -2.43 10.11
CA ALA A 52 19.42 -1.51 11.11
C ALA A 52 18.29 -2.15 11.92
N GLU A 53 18.31 -1.95 13.23
CA GLU A 53 17.24 -2.40 14.12
C GLU A 53 15.94 -1.63 13.82
N VAL A 54 14.84 -2.38 13.78
CA VAL A 54 13.48 -1.85 13.60
C VAL A 54 12.81 -1.83 14.97
N VAL A 55 12.28 -0.67 15.36
CA VAL A 55 11.59 -0.47 16.65
C VAL A 55 10.07 -0.41 16.50
N THR A 56 9.57 -0.13 15.30
CA THR A 56 8.13 -0.02 15.04
C THR A 56 7.82 -0.44 13.61
N VAL A 57 6.82 -1.28 13.43
CA VAL A 57 6.16 -1.49 12.15
C VAL A 57 5.02 -0.48 12.08
N ARG A 58 5.09 0.42 11.10
CA ARG A 58 4.06 1.42 10.84
C ARG A 58 3.38 1.12 9.51
N VAL A 59 2.07 0.86 9.53
CA VAL A 59 1.27 0.75 8.31
C VAL A 59 0.69 2.12 7.98
N VAL A 60 0.84 2.58 6.74
CA VAL A 60 0.40 3.92 6.31
C VAL A 60 -0.62 3.84 5.19
N VAL A 61 -1.70 4.60 5.34
CA VAL A 61 -2.70 4.87 4.30
C VAL A 61 -2.32 6.14 3.55
N HIS A 62 -2.24 6.07 2.23
CA HIS A 62 -1.81 7.18 1.39
C HIS A 62 -2.99 7.85 0.65
N THR A 63 -2.81 9.13 0.34
CA THR A 63 -3.69 9.89 -0.57
C THR A 63 -3.66 9.37 -2.01
N LEU A 64 -2.55 8.76 -2.41
CA LEU A 64 -2.25 8.29 -3.76
C LEU A 64 -2.86 6.90 -4.05
N GLY A 65 -4.19 6.77 -4.08
CA GLY A 65 -4.87 5.58 -4.62
C GLY A 65 -5.40 5.82 -6.03
N SER A 66 -5.74 4.75 -6.76
CA SER A 66 -6.42 4.86 -8.05
C SER A 66 -7.71 5.69 -7.88
N ALA A 67 -7.84 6.79 -8.62
CA ALA A 67 -9.01 7.68 -8.55
C ALA A 67 -10.25 7.11 -9.30
N SER A 68 -10.12 5.92 -9.87
CA SER A 68 -11.19 5.20 -10.57
C SER A 68 -11.73 4.05 -9.73
N THR A 69 -12.17 4.33 -8.50
CA THR A 69 -13.09 3.42 -7.82
C THR A 69 -14.54 3.75 -8.22
N HIS A 70 -15.45 2.77 -8.15
CA HIS A 70 -16.83 2.89 -8.66
C HIS A 70 -17.63 4.08 -8.07
N ASP A 71 -17.22 4.60 -6.92
CA ASP A 71 -17.81 5.75 -6.21
C ASP A 71 -17.03 7.07 -6.41
N GLY A 72 -16.06 7.13 -7.32
CA GLY A 72 -15.29 8.34 -7.66
C GLY A 72 -14.27 8.77 -6.60
N ARG A 73 -13.93 7.88 -5.67
CA ARG A 73 -13.05 8.12 -4.52
C ARG A 73 -11.67 7.48 -4.71
N SER A 74 -10.66 7.94 -3.97
CA SER A 74 -9.31 7.35 -4.01
C SER A 74 -9.37 5.93 -3.46
N GLY A 75 -8.85 4.93 -4.18
CA GLY A 75 -8.74 3.55 -3.69
C GLY A 75 -7.83 3.37 -2.47
N ASN A 76 -7.18 4.44 -2.01
CA ASN A 76 -6.04 4.53 -1.09
C ASN A 76 -4.93 3.52 -1.39
N HIS A 77 -3.70 4.01 -1.47
CA HIS A 77 -2.57 3.11 -1.46
C HIS A 77 -2.13 2.81 -0.03
N TRP A 78 -1.59 1.61 0.20
CA TRP A 78 -1.14 1.17 1.51
C TRP A 78 0.30 0.66 1.42
N SER A 79 1.13 1.08 2.37
CA SER A 79 2.51 0.60 2.47
C SER A 79 2.92 0.40 3.92
N ILE A 80 4.04 -0.29 4.12
CA ILE A 80 4.58 -0.59 5.44
C ILE A 80 5.90 0.16 5.59
N PHE A 81 6.09 0.80 6.73
CA PHE A 81 7.30 1.49 7.12
C PHE A 81 7.92 0.76 8.31
N LEU A 82 9.14 0.31 8.15
CA LEU A 82 9.99 -0.21 9.22
C LEU A 82 10.71 0.98 9.83
N ILE A 83 10.26 1.45 10.99
CA ILE A 83 10.86 2.60 11.68
C ILE A 83 12.12 2.13 12.40
N LEU A 84 13.25 2.78 12.10
CA LEU A 84 14.56 2.35 12.59
C LEU A 84 14.85 2.93 13.98
N ALA A 85 15.61 2.17 14.76
CA ALA A 85 16.22 2.65 15.99
C ALA A 85 17.21 3.80 15.71
N GLY A 86 17.49 4.60 16.73
CA GLY A 86 18.48 5.68 16.69
C GLY A 86 17.89 7.08 16.71
N GLU A 87 18.77 8.07 16.82
CA GLU A 87 18.42 9.48 17.04
C GLU A 87 17.86 10.13 15.77
N LYS A 88 18.42 9.78 14.60
CA LYS A 88 18.00 10.37 13.32
C LYS A 88 16.67 9.76 12.87
N PRO A 89 15.71 10.56 12.36
CA PRO A 89 14.51 10.03 11.73
C PRO A 89 14.87 9.19 10.50
N ALA A 90 14.58 7.89 10.54
CA ALA A 90 14.80 7.00 9.41
C ALA A 90 13.77 5.86 9.40
N SER A 91 13.47 5.37 8.20
CA SER A 91 12.65 4.19 8.00
C SER A 91 12.99 3.49 6.68
N VAL A 92 12.63 2.22 6.56
CA VAL A 92 12.60 1.49 5.29
C VAL A 92 11.15 1.26 4.88
N ARG A 93 10.79 1.67 3.68
CA ARG A 93 9.44 1.49 3.13
C ARG A 93 9.38 0.20 2.31
N LEU A 94 8.46 -0.69 2.69
CA LEU A 94 8.02 -1.85 1.93
C LEU A 94 6.73 -1.50 1.22
N ASN A 95 6.74 -1.55 -0.11
CA ASN A 95 5.68 -0.98 -0.91
C ASN A 95 5.34 -1.90 -2.09
N MET A 96 4.12 -2.45 -2.11
CA MET A 96 3.67 -3.37 -3.15
C MET A 96 2.80 -2.63 -4.17
N ASN A 97 3.27 -2.47 -5.39
CA ASN A 97 2.64 -1.66 -6.44
C ASN A 97 2.33 -2.45 -7.72
N GLY A 98 1.25 -2.09 -8.41
CA GLY A 98 1.10 -2.42 -9.82
C GLY A 98 1.78 -1.35 -10.68
N ASP A 99 2.73 -1.72 -11.53
CA ASP A 99 3.42 -0.80 -12.44
C ASP A 99 2.77 -0.76 -13.85
N GLY A 100 1.81 -1.64 -14.10
CA GLY A 100 1.10 -1.77 -15.37
C GLY A 100 1.98 -2.30 -16.51
N LEU A 101 3.07 -3.00 -16.21
CA LEU A 101 3.79 -3.85 -17.16
C LEU A 101 3.12 -5.21 -17.32
N ASP A 102 2.65 -5.76 -16.20
CA ASP A 102 2.02 -7.07 -16.07
C ASP A 102 1.10 -7.08 -14.83
N TYR A 103 0.49 -8.23 -14.53
CA TYR A 103 -0.32 -8.42 -13.31
C TYR A 103 0.54 -8.68 -12.07
N SER A 104 1.86 -8.80 -12.19
CA SER A 104 2.74 -9.06 -11.06
C SER A 104 2.87 -7.79 -10.24
N GLY A 105 2.62 -7.90 -8.94
CA GLY A 105 2.97 -6.88 -7.99
C GLY A 105 4.49 -6.69 -7.98
N HIS A 106 4.92 -5.43 -7.90
CA HIS A 106 6.29 -5.06 -7.70
C HIS A 106 6.52 -4.68 -6.23
N LEU A 107 7.34 -5.45 -5.52
CA LEU A 107 7.80 -5.08 -4.19
C LEU A 107 8.93 -4.05 -4.34
N GLU A 108 8.61 -2.80 -4.06
CA GLU A 108 9.59 -1.73 -3.88
C GLU A 108 10.09 -1.71 -2.43
N VAL A 109 11.41 -1.73 -2.23
CA VAL A 109 12.05 -1.55 -0.93
C VAL A 109 12.96 -0.35 -1.00
N SER A 110 12.79 0.61 -0.09
CA SER A 110 13.54 1.87 -0.17
C SER A 110 13.79 2.53 1.16
N ASP A 111 15.00 3.06 1.32
CA ASP A 111 15.37 3.92 2.45
C ASP A 111 14.60 5.24 2.43
N LYS A 112 14.27 5.73 3.62
CA LYS A 112 13.64 7.02 3.88
C LYS A 112 14.35 7.72 5.03
N THR A 113 14.59 9.00 4.87
CA THR A 113 15.17 9.90 5.89
C THR A 113 14.10 10.49 6.82
N PHE A 114 12.94 9.85 6.90
CA PHE A 114 11.80 10.28 7.68
C PHE A 114 11.06 9.07 8.27
N ARG A 115 10.27 9.29 9.32
CA ARG A 115 9.42 8.25 9.96
C ARG A 115 7.96 8.27 9.48
N LEU A 116 7.53 9.36 8.87
CA LEU A 116 6.18 9.51 8.31
C LEU A 116 6.27 10.27 6.98
N THR A 117 5.59 9.75 5.97
CA THR A 117 5.50 10.39 4.66
C THR A 117 4.51 11.56 4.69
N THR A 118 4.77 12.60 3.90
CA THR A 118 3.83 13.71 3.65
C THR A 118 2.57 13.29 2.90
N SER A 119 2.57 12.12 2.26
CA SER A 119 1.40 11.55 1.55
C SER A 119 0.47 10.73 2.44
N GLY A 120 0.81 10.55 3.72
CA GLY A 120 0.02 9.76 4.67
C GLY A 120 -1.24 10.49 5.12
N ILE A 121 -2.37 9.78 5.10
CA ILE A 121 -3.64 10.23 5.67
C ILE A 121 -3.78 9.73 7.11
N GLU A 122 -3.46 8.46 7.32
CA GLU A 122 -3.60 7.76 8.60
C GLU A 122 -2.48 6.72 8.73
N TYR A 123 -2.10 6.40 9.96
CA TYR A 123 -1.11 5.35 10.22
C TYR A 123 -1.41 4.53 11.48
N PHE A 124 -0.87 3.31 11.50
CA PHE A 124 -1.04 2.37 12.61
C PHE A 124 0.31 1.80 13.01
N ASP A 125 0.68 2.01 14.27
CA ASP A 125 1.96 1.58 14.82
C ASP A 125 1.84 0.30 15.62
N TYR A 126 2.82 -0.57 15.43
CA TYR A 126 2.95 -1.83 16.13
C TYR A 126 4.37 -1.99 16.66
N PRO A 127 4.55 -2.28 17.96
CA PRO A 127 5.87 -2.47 18.53
C PRO A 127 6.55 -3.71 17.93
N VAL A 128 7.86 -3.64 17.74
CA VAL A 128 8.65 -4.73 17.16
C VAL A 128 9.36 -5.51 18.26
N VAL A 129 9.53 -6.82 18.06
CA VAL A 129 10.33 -7.64 18.98
C VAL A 129 11.78 -7.12 18.98
N PRO A 130 12.40 -6.89 20.16
CA PRO A 130 13.74 -6.31 20.23
C PRO A 130 14.78 -7.04 19.36
N ARG A 131 15.72 -6.27 18.80
CA ARG A 131 16.82 -6.75 17.93
C ARG A 131 16.41 -7.27 16.55
N LYS A 132 15.14 -7.12 16.14
CA LYS A 132 14.75 -7.39 14.76
C LYS A 132 15.30 -6.32 13.83
N THR A 133 15.91 -6.75 12.75
CA THR A 133 16.53 -5.90 11.73
C THR A 133 15.67 -5.80 10.48
N VAL A 134 15.95 -4.84 9.59
CA VAL A 134 15.28 -4.77 8.29
C VAL A 134 15.45 -6.07 7.49
N ASP A 135 16.63 -6.69 7.54
CA ASP A 135 16.91 -7.97 6.89
C ASP A 135 15.97 -9.09 7.38
N ASP A 136 15.65 -9.15 8.68
CA ASP A 136 14.70 -10.12 9.20
C ASP A 136 13.32 -10.02 8.53
N PHE A 137 12.82 -8.79 8.35
CA PHE A 137 11.55 -8.54 7.65
C PHE A 137 11.64 -8.90 6.17
N CYS A 138 12.73 -8.52 5.49
CA CYS A 138 12.93 -8.86 4.08
C CYS A 138 13.01 -10.37 3.86
N ARG A 139 13.75 -11.10 4.71
CA ARG A 139 13.84 -12.56 4.66
C ARG A 139 12.50 -13.24 4.94
N LEU A 140 11.69 -12.68 5.84
CA LEU A 140 10.32 -13.16 6.05
C LEU A 140 9.49 -13.06 4.77
N LEU A 141 9.57 -11.93 4.05
CA LEU A 141 8.86 -11.78 2.78
C LEU A 141 9.33 -12.76 1.72
N ILE A 142 10.65 -13.01 1.63
CA ILE A 142 11.24 -13.99 0.72
C ILE A 142 10.75 -15.41 1.06
N SER A 143 10.89 -15.82 2.32
CA SER A 143 10.57 -17.19 2.75
C SER A 143 9.08 -17.53 2.64
N MET A 144 8.22 -16.51 2.77
CA MET A 144 6.77 -16.64 2.61
C MET A 144 6.29 -16.39 1.16
N GLY A 145 7.20 -16.21 0.20
CA GLY A 145 6.87 -16.02 -1.21
C GLY A 145 6.10 -14.72 -1.51
N ARG A 146 6.22 -13.69 -0.66
CA ARG A 146 5.42 -12.45 -0.77
C ARG A 146 5.85 -11.52 -1.90
N LEU A 147 6.98 -11.82 -2.54
CA LEU A 147 7.45 -11.17 -3.75
C LEU A 147 6.65 -11.65 -4.98
N ASN A 148 6.05 -12.84 -4.93
CA ASN A 148 5.29 -13.44 -6.05
C ASN A 148 3.81 -13.03 -6.04
N TYR A 149 3.50 -11.89 -5.42
CA TYR A 149 2.13 -11.39 -5.35
C TYR A 149 1.68 -10.91 -6.72
N GLN A 150 0.48 -11.29 -7.12
CA GLN A 150 -0.20 -10.82 -8.32
C GLN A 150 -1.31 -9.88 -7.90
N MET A 151 -1.24 -8.66 -8.41
CA MET A 151 -2.28 -7.66 -8.26
C MET A 151 -3.53 -8.12 -9.01
N THR A 152 -4.68 -7.58 -8.61
CA THR A 152 -5.91 -7.72 -9.40
C THR A 152 -5.76 -7.03 -10.76
N GLY A 153 -6.61 -7.38 -11.73
CA GLY A 153 -6.53 -6.83 -13.10
C GLY A 153 -6.67 -5.30 -13.20
N THR A 154 -7.11 -4.65 -12.13
CA THR A 154 -7.23 -3.19 -11.97
C THR A 154 -5.99 -2.54 -11.34
N GLY A 155 -4.96 -3.31 -10.99
CA GLY A 155 -3.76 -2.85 -10.27
C GLY A 155 -4.00 -2.63 -8.77
N ASN A 156 -5.15 -3.05 -8.25
CA ASN A 156 -5.49 -3.00 -6.84
C ASN A 156 -5.03 -4.28 -6.12
N GLY A 157 -5.02 -4.25 -4.79
CA GLY A 157 -4.67 -5.40 -3.95
C GLY A 157 -3.55 -5.12 -2.94
N CYS A 158 -3.04 -3.89 -2.87
CA CYS A 158 -2.05 -3.50 -1.86
C CYS A 158 -2.56 -3.70 -0.42
N ARG A 159 -3.85 -3.43 -0.15
CA ARG A 159 -4.49 -3.71 1.14
C ARG A 159 -4.41 -5.19 1.53
N TYR A 160 -4.70 -6.09 0.58
CA TYR A 160 -4.64 -7.53 0.83
C TYR A 160 -3.20 -8.01 1.03
N TRP A 161 -2.26 -7.51 0.23
CA TRP A 161 -0.84 -7.82 0.44
C TRP A 161 -0.36 -7.36 1.83
N VAL A 162 -0.70 -6.13 2.25
CA VAL A 162 -0.39 -5.60 3.58
C VAL A 162 -1.02 -6.46 4.68
N TRP A 163 -2.27 -6.89 4.52
CA TRP A 163 -2.93 -7.80 5.46
C TRP A 163 -2.12 -9.09 5.65
N ILE A 164 -1.73 -9.73 4.55
CA ILE A 164 -1.01 -11.00 4.58
C ILE A 164 0.36 -10.82 5.23
N VAL A 165 1.12 -9.81 4.81
CA VAL A 165 2.44 -9.51 5.39
C VAL A 165 2.34 -9.21 6.90
N PHE A 166 1.33 -8.46 7.32
CA PHE A 166 1.09 -8.18 8.73
C PHE A 166 0.81 -9.47 9.52
N ASN A 167 -0.01 -10.38 8.98
CA ASN A 167 -0.27 -11.67 9.62
C ASN A 167 0.99 -12.55 9.69
N ASP A 168 1.85 -12.52 8.68
CA ASP A 168 3.15 -13.20 8.75
C ASP A 168 4.02 -12.60 9.87
N MET A 169 4.08 -11.26 9.98
CA MET A 169 4.83 -10.60 11.06
C MET A 169 4.32 -10.97 12.46
N LEU A 170 3.00 -11.14 12.63
CA LEU A 170 2.42 -11.64 13.88
C LEU A 170 2.80 -13.10 14.11
N ARG A 171 2.55 -13.97 13.13
CA ARG A 171 2.78 -15.42 13.22
C ARG A 171 4.23 -15.78 13.51
N TYR A 172 5.17 -15.04 12.93
CA TYR A 172 6.61 -15.25 13.08
C TYR A 172 7.25 -14.31 14.10
N GLN A 173 6.46 -13.72 15.01
CA GLN A 173 6.92 -12.95 16.16
C GLN A 173 7.89 -11.81 15.80
N HIS A 174 7.60 -11.08 14.73
CA HIS A 174 8.28 -9.82 14.42
C HIS A 174 7.64 -8.64 15.14
N ILE A 175 6.34 -8.74 15.46
CA ILE A 175 5.60 -7.74 16.24
C ILE A 175 5.43 -8.23 17.69
N ALA A 176 5.73 -7.35 18.65
CA ALA A 176 5.76 -7.64 20.08
C ALA A 176 4.37 -7.43 20.72
N LEU A 177 3.48 -8.40 20.57
CA LEU A 177 2.14 -8.36 21.15
C LEU A 177 1.83 -9.62 21.97
N SER A 178 1.02 -9.45 23.01
CA SER A 178 0.59 -10.53 23.90
C SER A 178 -0.65 -11.28 23.42
N ASP A 179 -1.51 -10.65 22.61
CA ASP A 179 -2.67 -11.28 21.95
C ASP A 179 -2.70 -10.93 20.46
N TYR A 180 -2.42 -11.93 19.63
CA TYR A 180 -2.38 -11.76 18.18
C TYR A 180 -3.76 -11.73 17.52
N SER A 181 -4.75 -12.40 18.11
CA SER A 181 -6.04 -12.64 17.47
C SER A 181 -6.89 -11.37 17.39
N ASP A 182 -6.96 -10.63 18.49
CA ASP A 182 -7.68 -9.35 18.56
C ASP A 182 -7.03 -8.29 17.65
N VAL A 183 -5.69 -8.25 17.61
CA VAL A 183 -4.96 -7.27 16.79
C VAL A 183 -5.13 -7.55 15.30
N ALA A 184 -5.06 -8.81 14.86
CA ALA A 184 -5.30 -9.15 13.46
C ALA A 184 -6.72 -8.75 13.02
N ASN A 185 -7.73 -9.00 13.86
CA ASN A 185 -9.13 -8.64 13.57
C ASN A 185 -9.32 -7.12 13.49
N LYS A 186 -8.81 -6.36 14.47
CA LYS A 186 -8.85 -4.89 14.46
C LYS A 186 -8.13 -4.30 13.26
N PHE A 187 -7.00 -4.88 12.87
CA PHE A 187 -6.27 -4.43 11.69
C PHE A 187 -7.02 -4.73 10.39
N TYR A 188 -7.63 -5.91 10.27
CA TYR A 188 -8.47 -6.26 9.14
C TYR A 188 -9.65 -5.28 8.98
N GLN A 189 -10.31 -4.92 10.08
CA GLN A 189 -11.39 -3.91 10.07
C GLN A 189 -10.91 -2.56 9.54
N ARG A 190 -9.69 -2.12 9.84
CA ARG A 190 -9.10 -0.89 9.30
C ARG A 190 -8.87 -0.98 7.79
N LEU A 191 -8.45 -2.13 7.29
CA LEU A 191 -8.24 -2.36 5.85
C LEU A 191 -9.54 -2.38 5.04
N GLN A 192 -10.68 -2.63 5.69
CA GLN A 192 -12.01 -2.52 5.09
C GLN A 192 -12.52 -1.07 4.97
N LEU A 193 -11.68 -0.08 5.32
CA LEU A 193 -12.03 1.34 5.20
C LEU A 193 -11.24 2.01 4.06
N LYS A 194 -11.92 2.88 3.31
CA LYS A 194 -11.29 3.96 2.55
C LYS A 194 -11.21 5.19 3.43
N TYR A 195 -10.08 5.89 3.36
CA TYR A 195 -9.75 7.09 4.13
C TYR A 195 -9.71 8.30 3.20
N HIS A 196 -10.44 9.35 3.58
CA HIS A 196 -10.56 10.58 2.80
C HIS A 196 -10.18 11.78 3.67
N GLN A 197 -9.13 12.49 3.26
CA GLN A 197 -8.77 13.73 3.91
C GLN A 197 -9.66 14.86 3.38
N VAL A 198 -10.60 15.33 4.21
CA VAL A 198 -11.52 16.42 3.84
C VAL A 198 -10.92 17.78 4.15
N ARG A 199 -10.18 17.87 5.26
CA ARG A 199 -9.43 19.05 5.71
C ARG A 199 -8.13 18.58 6.38
N PRO A 200 -7.15 19.47 6.63
CA PRO A 200 -6.06 19.15 7.54
C PRO A 200 -6.63 18.56 8.84
N GLN A 201 -6.14 17.38 9.24
CA GLN A 201 -6.55 16.64 10.45
C GLN A 201 -7.98 16.06 10.46
N VAL A 202 -8.79 16.24 9.42
CA VAL A 202 -10.13 15.64 9.33
C VAL A 202 -10.12 14.52 8.30
N VAL A 203 -10.24 13.30 8.79
CA VAL A 203 -10.28 12.08 7.98
C VAL A 203 -11.64 11.44 8.09
N GLU A 204 -12.35 11.33 6.98
CA GLU A 204 -13.59 10.55 6.88
C GLU A 204 -13.27 9.13 6.42
N THR A 205 -14.02 8.16 6.95
CA THR A 205 -13.90 6.76 6.54
C THR A 205 -15.19 6.24 5.96
N THR A 206 -15.06 5.36 4.97
CA THR A 206 -16.20 4.69 4.34
C THR A 206 -15.87 3.23 4.12
N GLN A 207 -16.85 2.35 4.35
CA GLN A 207 -16.69 0.91 4.13
C GLN A 207 -16.35 0.63 2.67
N SER A 208 -15.38 -0.25 2.46
CA SER A 208 -14.93 -0.71 1.15
C SER A 208 -14.36 -2.10 1.27
N GLU A 209 -14.93 -3.02 0.52
CA GLU A 209 -14.38 -4.35 0.38
C GLU A 209 -12.93 -4.29 -0.10
N MET A 210 -12.14 -5.25 0.39
CA MET A 210 -10.75 -5.40 0.04
C MET A 210 -10.64 -6.31 -1.17
N GLU A 211 -10.04 -5.81 -2.25
CA GLU A 211 -9.75 -6.60 -3.43
C GLU A 211 -8.63 -7.60 -3.14
N VAL A 212 -8.93 -8.89 -3.32
CA VAL A 212 -8.02 -10.01 -3.05
C VAL A 212 -7.18 -10.29 -4.29
N GLY A 213 -5.87 -10.09 -4.19
CA GLY A 213 -4.92 -10.58 -5.19
C GLY A 213 -4.54 -12.05 -4.96
N GLN A 214 -3.59 -12.54 -5.74
CA GLN A 214 -3.18 -13.94 -5.72
C GLN A 214 -1.69 -14.05 -5.41
N PHE A 215 -1.24 -15.18 -4.85
CA PHE A 215 0.18 -15.50 -4.79
C PHE A 215 0.44 -16.56 -5.83
N GLY A 216 1.45 -16.34 -6.69
CA GLY A 216 1.91 -17.36 -7.61
C GLY A 216 2.37 -18.60 -6.85
N SER A 217 2.04 -19.77 -7.39
CA SER A 217 2.53 -21.09 -6.94
C SER A 217 4.03 -21.23 -7.13
#